data_AF-A0A950Q9S1-F1
#
_entry.id   AF-A0A950Q9S1-F1
#
_cell.length_a   1.000
_cell.length_b   1.000
_cell.length_c   1.000
_cell.angle_alpha   90.00
_cell.angle_beta   90.00
_cell.angle_gamma   90.00
#
_symmetry.space_group_name_H-M   'P 1'
#
loop_
_entity.id
_entity.type
_entity.pdbx_description
1 polymer ?
#
loop_
_entity_poly.entity_id
_entity_poly.type
_entity_poly.pdbx_seq_one_letter_code
_entity_poly.pdbx_strand_id
1 'polypeptide(L)'
;TAFNGLPVLAMATNPDPALKLTPVYTFRMQQNFGPSSDYLGDLKRAPKHLVVLAGADDEIFHADKFAPLVKSVRPDASVTIVPKLSHMEMTTRPPALEAIAAAAG
;
A
#
# COMPACT_ATOMS: atom_id res chain seq x y z
N THR A 1 -18.55 0.91 17.59
CA THR A 1 -18.62 -0.51 17.15
C THR A 1 -19.85 -0.84 16.31
N ALA A 2 -20.88 0.01 16.24
CA ALA A 2 -22.15 -0.28 15.56
C ALA A 2 -22.02 -0.81 14.12
N PHE A 3 -21.03 -0.36 13.35
CA PHE A 3 -20.85 -0.76 11.95
C PHE A 3 -19.84 -1.90 11.74
N ASN A 4 -19.18 -2.38 12.79
CA ASN A 4 -18.00 -3.25 12.67
C ASN A 4 -18.23 -4.53 11.87
N GLY A 5 -19.43 -5.09 11.89
CA GLY A 5 -19.79 -6.31 11.18
C GLY A 5 -20.38 -6.09 9.79
N LEU A 6 -20.64 -4.84 9.37
CA LEU A 6 -21.24 -4.57 8.07
C LEU A 6 -20.22 -4.76 6.94
N PRO A 7 -20.58 -5.43 5.83
CA PRO A 7 -19.72 -5.54 4.66
C PRO A 7 -19.60 -4.18 3.98
N VAL A 8 -18.38 -3.81 3.57
CA VAL A 8 -18.09 -2.50 2.95
C VAL A 8 -17.25 -2.60 1.68
N LEU A 9 -16.58 -3.72 1.46
CA LEU A 9 -15.80 -4.00 0.25
C LEU A 9 -15.96 -5.47 -0.14
N ALA A 10 -16.31 -5.72 -1.40
CA ALA A 10 -16.30 -7.03 -2.02
C ALA A 10 -15.11 -7.13 -2.99
N MET A 11 -14.25 -8.13 -2.78
CA MET A 11 -13.10 -8.41 -3.62
C MET A 11 -13.48 -9.40 -4.72
N ALA A 12 -12.95 -9.21 -5.93
CA ALA A 12 -13.14 -10.11 -7.06
C ALA A 12 -12.23 -11.35 -6.94
N THR A 13 -12.40 -12.13 -5.88
CA THR A 13 -11.58 -13.32 -5.60
C THR A 13 -12.09 -14.56 -6.34
N ASN A 14 -11.19 -15.49 -6.66
CA ASN A 14 -11.57 -16.81 -7.14
C ASN A 14 -12.45 -17.52 -6.07
N PRO A 15 -13.61 -18.09 -6.45
CA PRO A 15 -14.54 -18.73 -5.50
C PRO A 15 -14.06 -20.10 -4.98
N ASP A 16 -12.93 -20.63 -5.45
CA ASP A 16 -12.39 -21.91 -4.99
C ASP A 16 -12.01 -21.85 -3.48
N PRO A 17 -12.70 -22.62 -2.61
CA PRO A 17 -12.44 -22.61 -1.17
C PRO A 17 -11.04 -23.12 -0.80
N ALA A 18 -10.38 -23.90 -1.67
CA ALA A 18 -9.03 -24.39 -1.42
C ALA A 18 -7.99 -23.25 -1.39
N LEU A 19 -8.26 -22.12 -2.06
CA LEU A 19 -7.37 -20.95 -2.11
C LEU A 19 -7.44 -20.09 -0.85
N LYS A 20 -8.43 -20.29 0.03
CA LYS A 20 -8.61 -19.57 1.31
C LYS A 20 -8.54 -18.04 1.16
N LEU A 21 -9.06 -17.50 0.06
CA LEU A 21 -9.12 -16.07 -0.18
C LEU A 21 -10.21 -15.43 0.70
N THR A 22 -9.99 -14.20 1.13
CA THR A 22 -11.02 -13.40 1.81
C THR A 22 -11.83 -12.68 0.74
N PRO A 23 -13.13 -12.95 0.56
CA PRO A 23 -13.91 -12.33 -0.53
C PRO A 23 -14.53 -10.98 -0.13
N VAL A 24 -14.65 -10.69 1.17
CA VAL A 24 -15.34 -9.49 1.68
C VAL A 24 -14.60 -8.93 2.89
N TYR A 25 -14.42 -7.62 2.94
CA TYR A 25 -14.04 -6.91 4.16
C TYR A 25 -15.28 -6.29 4.83
N THR A 26 -15.39 -6.51 6.14
CA THR A 26 -16.28 -5.75 7.01
C THR A 26 -15.69 -4.37 7.31
N PHE A 27 -16.50 -3.43 7.79
CA PHE A 27 -16.03 -2.09 8.18
C PHE A 27 -14.84 -2.17 9.13
N ARG A 28 -14.91 -3.05 10.14
CA ARG A 28 -13.80 -3.25 11.09
C ARG A 28 -12.55 -3.78 10.39
N MET A 29 -12.68 -4.70 9.44
CA MET A 29 -11.51 -5.22 8.70
C MET A 29 -10.87 -4.13 7.85
N GLN A 30 -11.66 -3.37 7.10
CA GLN A 30 -11.14 -2.27 6.28
C GLN A 30 -10.43 -1.21 7.15
N GLN A 31 -11.01 -0.84 8.31
CA GLN A 31 -10.38 0.11 9.22
C GLN A 31 -9.11 -0.46 9.89
N ASN A 32 -9.08 -1.76 10.22
CA ASN A 32 -7.94 -2.38 10.88
C ASN A 32 -6.73 -2.62 9.95
N PHE A 33 -6.98 -2.90 8.66
CA PHE A 33 -5.92 -3.12 7.66
C PHE A 33 -5.61 -1.86 6.84
N GLY A 34 -6.38 -0.79 7.00
CA GLY A 34 -6.09 0.52 6.45
C GLY A 34 -5.19 1.35 7.35
N PRO A 35 -4.67 2.49 6.86
CA PRO A 35 -3.99 3.45 7.71
C PRO A 35 -4.97 4.06 8.72
N SER A 36 -4.46 4.55 9.85
CA SER A 36 -5.31 5.27 10.80
C SER A 36 -5.83 6.56 10.18
N SER A 37 -6.84 7.19 10.81
CA SER A 37 -7.29 8.51 10.40
C SER A 37 -6.19 9.58 10.50
N ASP A 38 -5.15 9.35 11.32
CA ASP A 38 -3.94 10.18 11.44
C ASP A 38 -2.76 9.54 10.68
N TYR A 39 -2.97 9.14 9.44
CA TYR A 39 -1.94 8.48 8.62
C TYR A 39 -0.67 9.33 8.46
N LEU A 40 -0.77 10.65 8.45
CA LEU A 40 0.38 11.56 8.43
C LEU A 40 1.18 11.49 9.73
N GLY A 41 0.51 11.44 10.88
CA GLY A 41 1.15 11.19 12.16
C GLY A 41 1.80 9.80 12.22
N ASP A 42 1.17 8.78 11.63
CA ASP A 42 1.74 7.44 11.55
C ASP A 42 3.05 7.43 10.74
N LEU A 43 3.06 8.08 9.57
CA LEU A 43 4.28 8.25 8.76
C LEU A 43 5.38 8.98 9.53
N LYS A 44 5.02 10.05 10.25
CA LYS A 44 5.95 10.81 11.09
C LYS A 44 6.55 9.96 12.20
N ARG A 45 5.75 9.07 12.81
CA ARG A 45 6.15 8.17 13.90
C ARG A 45 6.82 6.88 13.44
N ALA A 46 6.76 6.55 12.14
CA ALA A 46 7.26 5.30 11.60
C ALA A 46 8.75 5.09 11.97
N PRO A 47 9.10 4.00 12.67
CA PRO A 47 10.46 3.79 13.13
C PRO A 47 11.39 3.44 11.95
N LYS A 48 12.67 3.84 12.04
CA LYS A 48 13.73 3.57 11.06
C LYS A 48 13.61 4.35 9.75
N HIS A 49 14.53 4.03 8.82
CA HIS A 49 14.56 4.54 7.46
C HIS A 49 13.29 4.10 6.72
N LEU A 50 12.54 5.08 6.20
CA LEU A 50 11.32 4.87 5.44
C LEU A 50 11.62 5.00 3.95
N VAL A 51 11.34 3.94 3.19
CA VAL A 51 11.42 3.93 1.73
C VAL A 51 10.05 3.61 1.16
N VAL A 52 9.59 4.43 0.21
CA VAL A 52 8.35 4.21 -0.55
C VAL A 52 8.72 3.94 -2.00
N LEU A 53 8.28 2.79 -2.50
CA LEU A 53 8.39 2.40 -3.89
C LEU A 53 6.98 2.29 -4.47
N ALA A 54 6.72 2.94 -5.60
CA ALA A 54 5.42 2.86 -6.28
C ALA A 54 5.61 2.69 -7.78
N GLY A 55 4.72 1.94 -8.43
CA GLY A 55 4.71 1.82 -9.89
C GLY A 55 4.18 3.10 -10.52
N ALA A 56 4.79 3.55 -11.63
CA ALA A 56 4.34 4.75 -12.33
C ALA A 56 2.94 4.60 -12.95
N ASP A 57 2.57 3.37 -13.31
CA ASP A 57 1.31 3.03 -13.97
C ASP A 57 0.34 2.36 -12.97
N ASP A 58 0.51 2.65 -11.67
CA ASP A 58 -0.36 2.15 -10.61
C ASP A 58 -1.82 2.59 -10.85
N GLU A 59 -2.68 1.61 -11.00
CA GLU A 59 -4.10 1.75 -11.31
C GLU A 59 -4.96 2.03 -10.07
N ILE A 60 -4.41 1.86 -8.86
CA ILE A 60 -5.08 2.05 -7.58
C ILE A 60 -4.70 3.40 -6.95
N PHE A 61 -3.44 3.83 -7.11
CA PHE A 61 -2.88 5.02 -6.47
C PHE A 61 -2.25 6.00 -7.45
N HIS A 62 -2.34 7.30 -7.12
CA HIS A 62 -1.59 8.33 -7.84
C HIS A 62 -0.13 8.37 -7.39
N ALA A 63 0.73 7.65 -8.11
CA ALA A 63 2.13 7.46 -7.76
C ALA A 63 2.90 8.79 -7.55
N ASP A 64 2.61 9.80 -8.38
CA ASP A 64 3.22 11.14 -8.32
C ASP A 64 2.91 11.90 -7.01
N LYS A 65 1.88 11.49 -6.27
CA LYS A 65 1.49 12.14 -5.00
C LYS A 65 2.25 11.61 -3.79
N PHE A 66 2.92 10.47 -3.87
CA PHE A 66 3.64 9.92 -2.70
C PHE A 66 4.78 10.82 -2.24
N ALA A 67 5.60 11.35 -3.16
CA ALA A 67 6.73 12.19 -2.80
C ALA A 67 6.32 13.46 -2.03
N PRO A 68 5.42 14.33 -2.54
CA PRO A 68 5.01 15.52 -1.80
C PRO A 68 4.29 15.18 -0.48
N LEU A 69 3.47 14.11 -0.45
CA LEU A 69 2.75 13.71 0.77
C LEU A 69 3.70 13.22 1.86
N VAL A 70 4.57 12.24 1.55
CA VAL A 70 5.45 11.62 2.53
C VAL A 70 6.51 12.62 3.01
N LYS A 71 7.13 13.36 2.08
CA LYS A 71 8.20 14.31 2.44
C LYS A 71 7.70 15.52 3.22
N SER A 72 6.40 15.81 3.22
CA SER A 72 5.82 16.87 4.06
C SER A 72 5.96 16.58 5.57
N VAL A 73 6.03 15.31 5.97
CA VAL A 73 6.14 14.88 7.38
C VAL A 73 7.40 14.05 7.67
N ARG A 74 8.02 13.48 6.63
CA ARG A 74 9.28 12.72 6.68
C ARG A 74 10.24 13.17 5.56
N PRO A 75 10.89 14.33 5.71
CA PRO A 75 11.83 14.85 4.70
C PRO A 75 13.01 13.89 4.42
N ASP A 76 13.33 13.02 5.38
CA ASP A 76 14.37 11.99 5.33
C ASP A 76 13.95 10.73 4.56
N ALA A 77 12.67 10.57 4.22
CA ALA A 77 12.18 9.40 3.51
C ALA A 77 12.58 9.41 2.03
N SER A 78 12.94 8.24 1.52
CA SER A 78 13.19 8.00 0.10
C SER A 78 11.87 7.63 -0.58
N VAL A 79 11.59 8.24 -1.73
CA VAL A 79 10.43 7.92 -2.55
C VAL A 79 10.89 7.71 -3.98
N THR A 80 10.64 6.53 -4.53
CA THR A 80 11.04 6.14 -5.88
C THR A 80 9.81 5.68 -6.65
N ILE A 81 9.60 6.27 -7.82
CA ILE A 81 8.57 5.85 -8.76
C ILE A 81 9.24 4.98 -9.82
N VAL A 82 8.83 3.71 -9.91
CA VAL A 82 9.38 2.74 -10.85
C VAL A 82 8.61 2.82 -12.16
N PRO A 83 9.25 3.14 -13.30
CA PRO A 83 8.55 3.35 -14.57
C PRO A 83 7.84 2.09 -15.08
N LYS A 84 6.68 2.28 -15.73
CA LYS A 84 5.97 1.26 -16.50
C LYS A 84 5.52 0.02 -15.72
N LEU A 85 5.28 0.18 -14.42
CA LEU A 85 4.80 -0.89 -13.56
C LEU A 85 3.47 -0.50 -12.95
N SER A 86 2.55 -1.45 -12.96
CA SER A 86 1.27 -1.38 -12.25
C SER A 86 1.41 -1.68 -10.75
N HIS A 87 0.31 -1.59 -10.01
CA HIS A 87 0.26 -1.85 -8.57
C HIS A 87 0.79 -3.26 -8.23
N MET A 88 0.26 -4.29 -8.91
CA MET A 88 0.63 -5.68 -8.63
C MET A 88 1.99 -6.06 -9.22
N GLU A 89 2.37 -5.43 -10.34
CA GLU A 89 3.66 -5.68 -10.98
C GLU A 89 4.85 -5.25 -10.10
N MET A 90 4.65 -4.30 -9.18
CA MET A 90 5.62 -3.95 -8.13
C MET A 90 6.02 -5.13 -7.22
N THR A 91 5.24 -6.21 -7.19
CA THR A 91 5.53 -7.39 -6.36
C THR A 91 6.13 -8.56 -7.14
N THR A 92 6.17 -8.49 -8.48
CA THR A 92 6.46 -9.66 -9.33
C THR A 92 7.46 -9.39 -10.45
N ARG A 93 7.59 -8.15 -10.94
CA ARG A 93 8.44 -7.82 -12.09
C ARG A 93 9.90 -7.56 -11.66
N PRO A 94 10.90 -8.00 -12.45
CA PRO A 94 12.31 -7.84 -12.08
C PRO A 94 12.72 -6.40 -11.71
N PRO A 95 12.33 -5.33 -12.45
CA PRO A 95 12.71 -3.97 -12.08
C PRO A 95 12.20 -3.54 -10.69
N ALA A 96 11.05 -4.07 -10.25
CA ALA A 96 10.56 -3.79 -8.91
C ALA A 96 11.36 -4.56 -7.84
N LEU A 97 11.68 -5.82 -8.09
CA LEU A 97 12.49 -6.63 -7.18
C LEU A 97 13.90 -6.05 -7.01
N GLU A 98 14.49 -5.53 -8.08
CA GLU A 98 15.75 -4.79 -8.03
C GLU A 98 15.65 -3.52 -7.19
N ALA A 99 14.58 -2.72 -7.37
CA ALA A 99 14.34 -1.52 -6.56
C ALA A 99 14.14 -1.86 -5.07
N ILE A 100 13.43 -2.96 -4.77
CA ILE A 100 13.25 -3.45 -3.39
C ILE A 100 14.58 -3.89 -2.80
N ALA A 101 15.39 -4.66 -3.53
CA ALA A 101 16.70 -5.10 -3.07
C ALA A 101 17.65 -3.92 -2.80
N ALA A 102 17.65 -2.91 -3.68
CA ALA A 102 18.43 -1.68 -3.51
C ALA A 102 17.98 -0.84 -2.31
N ALA A 103 16.70 -0.85 -1.97
CA ALA A 103 16.14 -0.14 -0.81
C ALA A 103 16.40 -0.83 0.54
N ALA A 104 16.71 -2.13 0.53
CA ALA A 104 16.94 -2.93 1.73
C ALA A 104 18.40 -2.92 2.23
N GLY A 105 19.34 -2.46 1.38
CA GLY A 105 20.76 -2.30 1.72
C GLY A 105 21.05 -0.93 2.34
#